data_AF-A0A917VM10-F1
#
_entry.id   AF-A0A917VM10-F1
#
_cell.length_a   1.000
_cell.length_b   1.000
_cell.length_c   1.000
_cell.angle_alpha   90.00
_cell.angle_beta   90.00
_cell.angle_gamma   90.00
#
_symmetry.space_group_name_H-M   'P 1'
#
loop_
_entity.id
_entity.type
_entity.pdbx_description
1 polymer ?
#
loop_
_entity_poly.entity_id
_entity_poly.type
_entity_poly.pdbx_seq_one_letter_code
_entity_poly.pdbx_strand_id
1 'polypeptide(L)'
;MEAWFDGGTVWVRNSNDVAPDHPVIGVGAERWVAFLARVRAGELALERLGALAPAGEWLPVPGLLVSCDGRRVAVRADGGGPEVAFTLDEWRAFEAGARHDGEFTLDWLSAPATA
;
A
#
# COMPACT_ATOMS: atom_id res chain seq x y z
N MET A 1 -5.72 3.40 6.84
CA MET A 1 -5.55 3.37 5.38
C MET A 1 -6.95 3.28 4.78
N GLU A 2 -7.17 3.90 3.63
CA GLU A 2 -8.41 3.80 2.87
C GLU A 2 -8.05 3.47 1.44
N ALA A 3 -8.83 2.58 0.83
CA ALA A 3 -8.68 2.25 -0.58
C ALA A 3 -10.03 2.19 -1.30
N TRP A 4 -10.06 2.61 -2.57
CA TRP A 4 -11.24 2.51 -3.44
C TRP A 4 -10.84 2.11 -4.86
N PHE A 5 -11.79 1.68 -5.70
CA PHE A 5 -11.55 1.15 -7.04
C PHE A 5 -12.52 1.78 -8.04
N ASP A 6 -12.00 2.10 -9.22
CA ASP A 6 -12.75 2.75 -10.30
C ASP A 6 -12.93 1.89 -11.55
N GLY A 7 -12.65 0.58 -11.48
CA GLY A 7 -12.75 -0.35 -12.60
C GLY A 7 -11.40 -0.77 -13.21
N GLY A 8 -10.30 -0.09 -12.85
CA GLY A 8 -8.95 -0.53 -13.21
C GLY A 8 -7.87 -0.17 -12.19
N THR A 9 -8.10 0.90 -11.42
CA THR A 9 -7.14 1.48 -10.50
C THR A 9 -7.65 1.36 -9.08
N VAL A 10 -6.83 0.80 -8.20
CA VAL A 10 -6.98 0.95 -6.75
C VAL A 10 -6.29 2.22 -6.33
N TRP A 11 -7.06 3.11 -5.73
CA TRP A 11 -6.60 4.36 -5.16
C TRP A 11 -6.45 4.20 -3.66
N VAL A 12 -5.32 4.61 -3.10
CA VAL A 12 -4.98 4.37 -1.70
C VAL A 12 -4.52 5.66 -1.03
N ARG A 13 -4.98 5.88 0.20
CA ARG A 13 -4.52 6.97 1.07
C ARG A 13 -4.33 6.50 2.51
N ASN A 14 -3.54 7.23 3.29
CA ASN A 14 -3.50 7.05 4.74
C ASN A 14 -4.63 7.85 5.40
N SER A 15 -5.64 7.16 5.93
CA SER A 15 -6.81 7.76 6.61
C SER A 15 -6.46 8.62 7.83
N ASN A 16 -5.30 8.39 8.44
CA ASN A 16 -4.86 9.14 9.62
C ASN A 16 -4.21 10.47 9.25
N ASP A 17 -3.90 10.67 7.97
CA ASP A 17 -3.55 11.97 7.45
C ASP A 17 -4.87 12.76 7.30
N VAL A 18 -4.93 14.01 7.79
CA VAL A 18 -6.16 14.88 7.82
C VAL A 18 -6.14 16.20 7.01
N ALA A 19 -5.01 16.56 6.38
CA ALA A 19 -4.86 17.59 5.35
C ALA A 19 -5.70 17.45 4.03
N PRO A 20 -6.45 18.49 3.60
CA PRO A 20 -7.41 18.41 2.49
C PRO A 20 -6.90 17.93 1.11
N ASP A 21 -5.60 18.00 0.83
CA ASP A 21 -4.97 17.57 -0.44
C ASP A 21 -4.18 16.27 -0.30
N HIS A 22 -4.69 15.32 0.48
CA HIS A 22 -3.96 14.10 0.83
C HIS A 22 -3.36 13.39 -0.37
N PRO A 23 -2.10 12.91 -0.23
CA PRO A 23 -1.51 12.07 -1.23
C PRO A 23 -2.34 10.80 -1.41
N VAL A 24 -2.80 10.59 -2.64
CA VAL A 24 -3.47 9.38 -3.08
C VAL A 24 -2.61 8.72 -4.14
N ILE A 25 -2.26 7.46 -3.92
CA ILE A 25 -1.56 6.66 -4.95
C ILE A 25 -2.59 5.89 -5.75
N GLY A 26 -2.48 5.93 -7.07
CA GLY A 26 -3.22 5.07 -7.99
C GLY A 26 -2.34 3.91 -8.44
N VAL A 27 -2.83 2.68 -8.28
CA VAL A 27 -2.12 1.47 -8.70
C VAL A 27 -3.10 0.48 -9.32
N GLY A 28 -2.72 -0.16 -10.42
CA GLY A 28 -3.59 -1.16 -11.06
C GLY A 28 -3.98 -2.28 -10.09
N ALA A 29 -5.22 -2.75 -10.15
CA ALA A 29 -5.75 -3.68 -9.14
C ALA A 29 -4.93 -4.97 -8.99
N GLU A 30 -4.46 -5.56 -10.09
CA GLU A 30 -3.59 -6.75 -10.05
C GLU A 30 -2.28 -6.49 -9.27
N ARG A 31 -1.72 -5.29 -9.45
CA ARG A 31 -0.48 -4.86 -8.77
C ARG A 31 -0.73 -4.61 -7.29
N TRP A 32 -1.89 -4.03 -6.94
CA TRP A 32 -2.31 -3.87 -5.55
C TRP A 32 -2.47 -5.21 -4.83
N VAL A 33 -3.13 -6.18 -5.48
CA VAL A 33 -3.29 -7.54 -4.94
C VAL A 33 -1.92 -8.21 -4.74
N ALA A 34 -1.02 -8.09 -5.71
CA ALA A 34 0.34 -8.62 -5.59
C ALA A 34 1.11 -7.97 -4.43
N PHE A 35 0.96 -6.66 -4.22
CA PHE A 35 1.54 -5.95 -3.08
C PHE A 35 1.01 -6.50 -1.75
N LEU A 36 -0.31 -6.63 -1.59
CA LEU A 36 -0.91 -7.19 -0.37
C LEU A 36 -0.45 -8.63 -0.10
N ALA A 37 -0.29 -9.45 -1.14
CA ALA A 37 0.23 -10.81 -1.00
C ALA A 37 1.65 -10.82 -0.39
N ARG A 38 2.52 -9.87 -0.78
CA ARG A 38 3.87 -9.73 -0.23
C ARG A 38 3.89 -9.21 1.20
N VAL A 39 3.00 -8.26 1.54
CA VAL A 39 2.79 -7.82 2.92
C VAL A 39 2.42 -9.02 3.80
N ARG A 40 1.46 -9.84 3.35
CA ARG A 40 1.02 -11.04 4.08
C ARG A 40 2.08 -12.13 4.18
N ALA A 41 2.92 -12.29 3.16
CA ALA A 41 4.08 -13.18 3.20
C ALA A 41 5.19 -12.69 4.15
N GLY A 42 5.00 -11.53 4.79
CA GLY A 42 6.00 -10.90 5.64
C GLY A 42 7.23 -10.48 4.86
N GLU A 43 7.13 -10.25 3.55
CA GLU A 43 8.25 -9.75 2.74
C GLU A 43 8.53 -8.28 2.96
N LEU A 44 7.49 -7.53 3.32
CA LEU A 44 7.55 -6.09 3.58
C LEU A 44 7.45 -5.77 5.08
N ALA A 45 7.76 -6.77 5.93
CA ALA A 45 7.87 -6.61 7.38
C ALA A 45 8.88 -5.49 7.73
N LEU A 46 8.59 -4.64 8.72
CA LEU A 46 9.49 -3.56 9.13
C LEU A 46 10.93 -4.04 9.36
N GLU A 47 11.11 -5.16 10.05
CA GLU A 47 12.42 -5.74 10.34
C GLU A 47 13.18 -6.19 9.08
N ARG A 48 12.47 -6.43 7.97
CA ARG A 48 13.06 -6.81 6.69
C ARG A 48 13.27 -5.61 5.78
N LEU A 49 12.43 -4.58 5.84
CA LEU A 49 12.57 -3.39 5.00
C LEU A 49 13.95 -2.76 5.16
N GLY A 50 14.47 -2.64 6.39
CA GLY A 50 15.82 -2.11 6.64
C GLY A 50 16.97 -3.00 6.14
N ALA A 51 16.72 -4.28 5.88
CA ALA A 51 17.69 -5.20 5.27
C ALA A 51 17.57 -5.24 3.74
N LEU A 52 16.37 -4.99 3.20
CA LEU A 52 16.08 -5.02 1.77
C LEU A 52 16.48 -3.72 1.07
N ALA A 53 16.44 -2.60 1.79
CA ALA A 53 16.87 -1.29 1.30
C ALA A 53 17.55 -0.52 2.44
N PRO A 54 18.71 0.11 2.20
CA PRO A 54 19.28 1.10 3.12
C PRO A 54 18.24 2.17 3.49
N ALA A 55 18.38 2.77 4.68
CA ALA A 55 17.41 3.75 5.17
C ALA A 55 17.17 4.87 4.14
N GLY A 56 15.90 5.04 3.73
CA GLY A 56 15.48 6.04 2.75
C GLY A 56 15.60 5.60 1.28
N GLU A 57 16.16 4.43 0.99
CA GLU A 57 16.14 3.86 -0.37
C GLU A 57 14.79 3.21 -0.70
N TRP A 58 14.44 3.26 -1.98
CA TRP A 58 13.18 2.72 -2.49
C TRP A 58 13.34 1.27 -2.94
N LEU A 59 12.65 0.37 -2.26
CA LEU A 59 12.49 -1.02 -2.64
C LEU A 59 11.42 -1.15 -3.74
N PRO A 60 11.78 -1.68 -4.93
CA PRO A 60 10.79 -1.92 -5.97
C PRO A 60 9.89 -3.11 -5.64
N VAL A 61 8.58 -2.86 -5.74
CA VAL A 61 7.50 -3.85 -5.71
C VAL A 61 6.71 -3.68 -7.02
N PRO A 62 6.20 -4.73 -7.67
CA PRO A 62 5.46 -4.54 -8.93
C PRO A 62 4.36 -3.46 -8.82
N GLY A 63 4.57 -2.32 -9.52
CA GLY A 63 3.66 -1.18 -9.51
C GLY A 63 3.83 -0.16 -8.39
N LEU A 64 4.63 -0.46 -7.37
CA LEU A 64 4.79 0.38 -6.18
C LEU A 64 6.25 0.44 -5.75
N LEU A 65 6.63 1.52 -5.10
CA LEU A 65 7.91 1.66 -4.42
C LEU A 65 7.63 1.80 -2.94
N VAL A 66 8.39 1.07 -2.13
CA VAL A 66 8.29 1.11 -0.66
C VAL A 66 9.62 1.57 -0.09
N SER A 67 9.62 2.54 0.80
CA SER A 67 10.83 2.98 1.51
C SER A 67 10.58 2.97 3.01
N CYS A 68 11.65 2.77 3.78
CA CYS A 68 11.63 2.91 5.23
C CYS A 68 12.85 3.72 5.66
N ASP A 69 12.63 4.84 6.36
CA ASP A 69 13.71 5.69 6.88
C ASP A 69 14.06 5.40 8.35
N GLY A 70 13.48 4.33 8.91
CA GLY A 70 13.59 3.96 10.33
C GLY A 70 12.61 4.69 11.26
N ARG A 71 11.79 5.62 10.76
CA ARG A 71 10.71 6.31 11.49
C ARG A 71 9.36 6.17 10.81
N ARG A 72 9.36 6.09 9.48
CA ARG A 72 8.18 5.99 8.64
C ARG A 72 8.40 4.98 7.51
N VAL A 73 7.29 4.39 7.07
CA VAL A 73 7.21 3.65 5.83
C VAL A 73 6.49 4.49 4.81
N ALA A 74 7.04 4.57 3.62
CA ALA A 74 6.57 5.37 2.51
C ALA A 74 6.18 4.46 1.35
N VAL A 75 5.04 4.71 0.72
CA VAL A 75 4.55 3.94 -0.44
C VAL A 75 4.17 4.91 -1.55
N ARG A 76 4.68 4.69 -2.77
CA ARG A 76 4.32 5.48 -3.96
C ARG A 76 4.16 4.59 -5.18
N ALA A 77 3.54 5.10 -6.24
CA ALA A 77 3.53 4.41 -7.54
C ALA A 77 4.93 4.44 -8.18
N ASP A 78 5.30 3.36 -8.88
CA ASP A 78 6.60 3.23 -9.58
C ASP A 78 6.78 4.28 -10.71
N GLY A 79 5.68 4.77 -11.29
CA GLY A 79 5.69 5.86 -12.28
C GLY A 79 5.99 7.25 -11.71
N GLY A 80 6.30 7.37 -10.41
CA GLY A 80 6.38 8.64 -9.69
C GLY A 80 5.01 9.18 -9.29
N GLY A 81 5.01 10.31 -8.59
CA GLY A 81 3.79 10.94 -8.07
C GLY A 81 3.76 11.01 -6.54
N PRO A 82 2.58 11.22 -5.95
CA PRO A 82 2.42 11.38 -4.51
C PRO A 82 2.86 10.12 -3.75
N GLU A 83 3.29 10.33 -2.51
CA GLU A 83 3.69 9.29 -1.58
C GLU A 83 2.73 9.26 -0.41
N VAL A 84 2.27 8.07 -0.06
CA VAL A 84 1.53 7.82 1.18
C VAL A 84 2.52 7.36 2.23
N ALA A 85 2.61 8.09 3.33
CA ALA A 85 3.48 7.76 4.45
C ALA A 85 2.70 7.20 5.65
N PHE A 86 3.35 6.29 6.37
CA PHE A 86 2.87 5.63 7.58
C PHE A 86 3.95 5.78 8.65
N THR A 87 3.55 6.07 9.88
CA THR A 87 4.39 5.77 11.05
C THR A 87 4.62 4.26 11.16
N LEU A 88 5.62 3.84 11.93
CA LEU A 88 5.90 2.41 12.14
C LEU A 88 4.70 1.66 12.75
N ASP A 89 3.97 2.30 13.68
CA ASP A 89 2.80 1.68 14.31
C ASP A 89 1.62 1.58 13.34
N GLU A 90 1.41 2.59 12.49
CA GLU A 90 0.40 2.52 11.42
C GLU A 90 0.75 1.46 10.39
N TRP A 91 2.02 1.30 10.06
CA TRP A 91 2.47 0.25 9.15
C TRP A 91 2.28 -1.13 9.77
N ARG A 92 2.63 -1.33 11.05
CA ARG A 92 2.34 -2.58 11.77
C ARG A 92 0.86 -2.89 11.85
N ALA A 93 0.04 -1.87 12.08
CA ALA A 93 -1.41 -2.00 12.06
C ALA A 93 -1.91 -2.38 10.66
N PHE A 94 -1.33 -1.80 9.61
CA PHE A 94 -1.58 -2.18 8.23
C PHE A 94 -1.16 -3.62 7.94
N GLU A 95 0.02 -4.07 8.36
CA GLU A 95 0.48 -5.46 8.20
C GLU A 95 -0.43 -6.46 8.92
N ALA A 96 -0.80 -6.17 10.17
CA ALA A 96 -1.67 -7.02 10.99
C ALA A 96 -3.12 -7.02 10.48
N GLY A 97 -3.56 -5.88 9.97
CA GLY A 97 -4.89 -5.62 9.42
C GLY A 97 -5.01 -5.91 7.92
N ALA A 98 -3.92 -6.26 7.24
CA ALA A 98 -3.91 -6.72 5.85
C ALA A 98 -4.53 -8.13 5.79
N ARG A 99 -5.81 -8.19 6.11
CA ARG A 99 -6.69 -9.35 6.04
C ARG A 99 -7.71 -9.10 4.94
N HIS A 100 -8.12 -10.19 4.32
CA HIS A 100 -9.23 -10.26 3.37
C HIS A 100 -10.59 -10.13 4.09
N ASP A 101 -10.72 -9.32 5.15
CA ASP A 101 -11.93 -9.31 6.01
C ASP A 101 -12.69 -7.98 5.90
N GLY A 102 -13.35 -7.76 4.77
CA GLY A 102 -14.53 -6.88 4.75
C GLY A 102 -14.33 -5.35 4.87
N GLU A 103 -13.19 -4.87 5.33
CA GLU A 103 -12.91 -3.42 5.48
C GLU A 103 -12.01 -2.85 4.38
N PHE A 104 -11.41 -3.72 3.57
CA PHE A 104 -10.80 -3.41 2.25
C PHE A 104 -11.18 -4.48 1.23
N THR A 105 -12.46 -4.86 1.20
CA THR A 105 -12.90 -6.17 0.73
C THR A 105 -12.57 -6.45 -0.73
N LEU A 106 -11.78 -7.51 -0.93
CA LEU A 106 -11.55 -8.17 -2.20
C LEU A 106 -12.78 -8.85 -2.82
N ASP A 107 -13.97 -8.72 -2.23
CA ASP A 107 -15.23 -9.11 -2.88
C ASP A 107 -15.52 -8.31 -4.16
N TRP A 108 -14.96 -7.10 -4.30
CA TRP A 108 -15.12 -6.23 -5.47
C TRP A 108 -14.41 -6.69 -6.75
N LEU A 109 -13.37 -7.54 -6.65
CA LEU A 109 -12.61 -8.04 -7.80
C LEU A 109 -13.27 -9.28 -8.40
N SER A 110 -14.25 -9.86 -7.70
CA SER A 110 -14.98 -11.06 -8.11
C SER A 110 -16.39 -10.75 -8.62
N ALA A 111 -16.86 -9.51 -8.56
CA ALA A 111 -18.11 -9.15 -9.23
C ALA A 111 -17.80 -8.97 -10.73
N PRO A 112 -18.33 -9.83 -11.63
CA PRO A 112 -18.24 -9.55 -13.06
C PRO A 112 -18.88 -8.19 -13.30
N ALA A 113 -18.17 -7.30 -14.00
CA ALA A 113 -18.75 -6.09 -14.55
C ALA A 113 -19.99 -6.51 -15.35
N THR A 114 -21.17 -6.29 -14.78
CA THR A 114 -22.41 -6.60 -15.48
C THR A 114 -22.53 -5.52 -16.55
N ALA A 115 -22.51 -5.98 -17.80
CA ALA A 115 -22.58 -5.18 -19.01
C ALA A 115 -23.83 -4.29 -19.09
#